data_AF-A0A6V7M1Z7-F1
#
_entry.id   AF-A0A6V7M1Z7-F1
#
_cell.length_a   1.000
_cell.length_b   1.000
_cell.length_c   1.000
_cell.angle_alpha   90.00
_cell.angle_beta   90.00
_cell.angle_gamma   90.00
#
_symmetry.space_group_name_H-M   'P 1'
#
loop_
_entity.id
_entity.type
_entity.pdbx_description
1 polymer ?
#
loop_
_entity_poly.entity_id
_entity_poly.type
_entity_poly.pdbx_seq_one_letter_code
_entity_poly.pdbx_strand_id
1 'polypeptide(L)'
;VWDLLMAAVPTNEDKNQYVDDGVDGFLAFGFRPGSEAKQPYRLCLPEKLPGEFTIAATFKPMSLRTSYLFAVLNPFDTIVQLGLRIS
;
A
#
# COMPACT_ATOMS: atom_id res chain seq x y z
N VAL A 1 2.54 -15.81 -4.06
CA VAL A 1 1.76 -14.79 -3.34
C VAL A 1 2.62 -13.54 -3.31
N TRP A 2 2.06 -12.40 -3.69
CA TRP A 2 2.77 -11.11 -3.73
C TRP A 2 2.27 -10.26 -2.58
N ASP A 3 3.19 -9.75 -1.77
CA ASP A 3 2.86 -8.97 -0.58
C ASP A 3 3.20 -7.49 -0.81
N LEU A 4 2.16 -6.67 -0.92
CA LEU A 4 2.28 -5.22 -1.10
C LEU A 4 2.65 -4.51 0.20
N LEU A 5 2.41 -5.12 1.36
CA LEU A 5 2.73 -4.52 2.66
C LEU A 5 4.25 -4.36 2.85
N MET A 6 5.05 -5.12 2.10
CA MET A 6 6.50 -4.96 2.02
C MET A 6 6.92 -3.54 1.59
N ALA A 7 6.09 -2.84 0.81
CA ALA A 7 6.34 -1.45 0.41
C ALA A 7 6.18 -0.45 1.57
N ALA A 8 5.48 -0.86 2.62
CA ALA A 8 5.12 -0.04 3.78
C ALA A 8 5.89 -0.41 5.05
N VAL A 9 6.89 -1.30 4.95
CA VAL A 9 7.74 -1.60 6.10
C VAL A 9 8.45 -0.31 6.52
N PRO A 10 8.26 0.17 7.76
CA PRO A 10 8.81 1.42 8.21
C PRO A 10 10.33 1.37 8.10
N THR A 11 10.90 2.30 7.36
CA THR A 11 12.31 2.60 7.49
C THR A 11 12.49 3.44 8.76
N ASN A 12 13.68 3.39 9.38
CA ASN A 12 13.97 4.25 10.54
C ASN A 12 13.88 5.76 10.25
N GLU A 13 13.63 6.15 8.99
CA GLU A 13 13.61 7.52 8.50
C GLU A 13 12.19 8.11 8.44
N ASP A 14 11.13 7.30 8.30
CA ASP A 14 9.76 7.80 8.20
C ASP A 14 9.07 7.87 9.57
N LYS A 15 9.02 9.08 10.14
CA LYS A 15 8.35 9.37 11.44
C LYS A 15 6.83 9.40 11.35
N ASN A 16 6.27 9.38 10.14
CA ASN A 16 4.83 9.44 9.93
C ASN A 16 4.20 8.04 9.83
N GLN A 17 5.01 7.00 9.70
CA GLN A 17 4.59 5.61 9.82
C GLN A 17 4.69 5.13 11.27
N TYR A 18 3.79 4.25 11.67
CA TYR A 18 3.80 3.62 12.98
C TYR A 18 3.27 2.19 12.91
N VAL A 19 3.61 1.38 13.92
CA VAL A 19 3.10 0.02 14.07
C VAL A 19 1.93 0.03 15.05
N ASP A 20 0.89 -0.74 14.75
CA ASP A 20 -0.33 -0.89 15.55
C ASP A 20 -0.78 -2.35 15.54
N ASP A 21 -1.78 -2.70 16.35
CA ASP A 21 -2.37 -4.04 16.36
C ASP A 21 -3.46 -4.17 15.29
N GLY A 22 -3.35 -5.21 14.47
CA GLY A 22 -4.36 -5.64 13.51
C GLY A 22 -5.56 -6.29 14.19
N VAL A 23 -6.68 -6.35 13.48
CA VAL A 23 -7.93 -6.97 13.98
C VAL A 23 -7.80 -8.48 14.23
N ASP A 24 -6.78 -9.09 13.67
CA ASP A 24 -6.40 -10.49 13.80
C ASP A 24 -5.29 -10.72 14.85
N GLY A 25 -4.81 -9.65 15.51
CA GLY A 25 -3.71 -9.70 16.47
C GLY A 25 -2.32 -9.74 15.85
N PHE A 26 -2.19 -9.61 14.52
CA PHE A 26 -0.91 -9.41 13.84
C PHE A 26 -0.58 -7.92 13.72
N LEU A 27 0.66 -7.58 13.37
CA LEU A 27 1.06 -6.18 13.21
C LEU A 27 0.34 -5.53 12.01
N ALA A 28 -0.19 -4.34 12.26
CA ALA A 28 -0.69 -3.43 11.25
C ALA A 28 0.24 -2.22 11.14
N PHE A 29 0.29 -1.62 9.94
CA PHE A 29 1.05 -0.41 9.68
C PHE A 29 0.11 0.77 9.51
N GLY A 30 0.31 1.80 10.33
CA GLY A 30 -0.44 3.05 10.30
C GLY A 30 0.33 4.14 9.55
N PHE A 31 -0.41 4.93 8.76
CA PHE A 31 0.14 6.02 7.95
C PHE A 31 -0.50 7.35 8.37
N ARG A 32 0.31 8.28 8.86
CA ARG A 32 -0.12 9.66 9.12
C ARG A 32 0.05 10.51 7.86
N PRO A 33 -0.63 11.67 7.76
CA PRO A 33 -0.35 12.63 6.68
C PRO A 33 1.14 12.93 6.56
N GLY A 34 1.68 12.81 5.35
CA GLY A 34 3.12 12.96 5.08
C GLY A 34 3.93 11.67 5.13
N SER A 35 3.31 10.51 5.39
CA SER A 35 3.99 9.21 5.21
C SER A 35 4.31 8.96 3.74
N GLU A 36 5.49 8.43 3.45
CA GLU A 36 5.89 8.03 2.10
C GLU A 36 6.26 6.55 2.06
N ALA A 37 5.29 5.72 1.67
CA ALA A 37 5.48 4.28 1.46
C ALA A 37 5.49 4.01 -0.05
N LYS A 38 6.67 4.14 -0.67
CA LYS A 38 6.86 3.89 -2.10
C LYS A 38 8.05 2.97 -2.32
N GLN A 39 7.88 2.01 -3.22
CA GLN A 39 8.95 1.15 -3.72
C GLN A 39 8.78 0.87 -5.21
N PRO A 40 9.86 0.55 -5.95
CA PRO A 40 9.74 0.05 -7.30
C PRO A 40 8.79 -1.15 -7.36
N TYR A 41 7.74 -1.07 -8.19
CA TYR A 41 6.68 -2.08 -8.21
C TYR A 41 7.21 -3.51 -8.44
N ARG A 42 8.33 -3.66 -9.15
CA ARG A 42 9.00 -4.94 -9.44
C ARG A 42 9.49 -5.68 -8.19
N LEU A 43 9.62 -5.00 -7.06
CA LEU A 43 9.96 -5.62 -5.77
C LEU A 43 8.74 -6.29 -5.13
N CYS A 44 7.53 -5.80 -5.42
CA CYS A 44 6.30 -6.27 -4.78
C CYS A 44 5.39 -7.05 -5.73
N LEU A 45 5.48 -6.83 -7.04
CA LEU A 45 4.59 -7.37 -8.07
C LEU A 45 5.37 -8.04 -9.21
N PRO A 46 4.75 -9.01 -9.91
CA PRO A 46 5.37 -9.65 -11.06
C PRO A 46 5.46 -8.69 -12.26
N GLU A 47 6.31 -9.03 -13.23
CA GLU A 47 6.38 -8.30 -14.51
C GLU A 47 5.04 -8.19 -15.23
N LYS A 48 4.29 -9.29 -15.21
CA LYS A 48 2.97 -9.41 -15.80
C LYS A 48 2.06 -10.03 -14.77
N LEU A 49 0.95 -9.36 -14.51
CA LEU A 49 -0.11 -9.95 -13.71
C LEU A 49 -0.75 -11.10 -14.52
N PRO A 50 -1.14 -12.19 -13.86
CA PRO A 50 -1.98 -13.19 -14.49
C PRO A 50 -3.29 -12.54 -14.98
N GLY A 51 -3.90 -13.12 -16.02
CA GLY A 51 -5.19 -12.62 -16.54
C GLY A 51 -6.31 -12.63 -15.51
N GLU A 52 -6.19 -13.49 -14.50
CA GLU A 52 -7.08 -13.57 -13.34
C GLU A 52 -6.26 -13.51 -12.06
N PHE A 53 -6.61 -12.62 -11.15
CA PHE A 53 -5.96 -12.49 -9.85
C PHE A 53 -6.95 -12.02 -8.80
N THR A 54 -6.54 -12.14 -7.53
CA THR A 54 -7.32 -11.70 -6.38
C THR A 54 -6.47 -10.77 -5.52
N ILE A 55 -7.09 -9.71 -5.00
CA ILE A 55 -6.51 -8.83 -4.00
C ILE A 55 -7.22 -9.13 -2.68
N ALA A 56 -6.44 -9.48 -1.66
CA ALA A 56 -6.92 -9.58 -0.29
C ALA A 56 -6.23 -8.49 0.53
N ALA A 57 -7.00 -7.70 1.26
CA ALA A 57 -6.48 -6.64 2.12
C ALA A 57 -7.39 -6.41 3.33
N THR A 58 -6.79 -6.14 4.47
CA THR A 58 -7.45 -5.67 5.69
C THR A 58 -6.95 -4.26 5.96
N PHE A 59 -7.85 -3.29 6.06
CA PHE A 59 -7.48 -1.89 6.28
C PHE A 59 -8.52 -1.17 7.12
N LYS A 60 -8.08 -0.09 7.80
CA LYS A 60 -8.92 0.80 8.57
C LYS A 60 -8.73 2.24 8.07
N PRO A 61 -9.72 2.86 7.41
CA PRO A 61 -9.58 4.22 6.92
C PRO A 61 -9.54 5.22 8.09
N MET A 62 -8.63 6.21 8.03
CA MET A 62 -8.60 7.33 8.99
C MET A 62 -9.48 8.51 8.57
N SER A 63 -9.97 8.53 7.33
CA SER A 63 -10.85 9.57 6.82
C SER A 63 -11.80 9.01 5.77
N LEU A 64 -12.92 9.71 5.53
CA LEU A 64 -13.89 9.40 4.50
C LEU A 64 -13.54 10.02 3.13
N ARG A 65 -12.32 10.55 2.96
CA ARG A 65 -11.91 11.13 1.67
C ARG A 65 -11.59 10.00 0.69
N THR A 66 -12.01 10.18 -0.56
CA THR A 66 -11.60 9.30 -1.66
C THR A 66 -10.08 9.19 -1.71
N SER A 67 -9.58 7.96 -1.72
CA SER A 67 -8.15 7.66 -1.68
C SER A 67 -7.86 6.32 -2.37
N TYR A 68 -6.58 6.00 -2.52
CA TYR A 68 -6.14 4.68 -2.97
C TYR A 68 -5.58 3.91 -1.78
N LEU A 69 -5.97 2.64 -1.62
CA LEU A 69 -5.33 1.74 -0.66
C LEU A 69 -3.90 1.41 -1.12
N PHE A 70 -3.73 1.19 -2.42
CA PHE A 70 -2.44 1.14 -3.09
C PHE A 70 -2.59 1.61 -4.53
N ALA A 71 -1.47 2.07 -5.13
CA ALA A 71 -1.40 2.42 -6.53
C ALA A 71 -0.02 2.08 -7.10
N VAL A 72 -0.01 1.55 -8.32
CA VAL A 72 1.15 1.47 -9.20
C VAL A 72 1.05 2.63 -10.17
N LEU A 73 2.00 3.54 -10.11
CA LEU A 73 2.06 4.71 -10.96
C LEU A 73 3.06 4.51 -12.09
N ASN A 74 2.92 5.30 -13.14
CA ASN A 74 3.99 5.46 -14.11
C ASN A 74 5.24 6.09 -13.44
N PRO A 75 6.43 6.04 -14.08
CA PRO A 75 7.67 6.56 -13.48
C PRO A 75 7.68 8.06 -13.15
N PHE A 76 6.66 8.80 -13.56
CA PHE A 76 6.53 10.24 -13.31
C PHE A 76 5.53 10.57 -12.19
N ASP A 77 4.97 9.56 -11.50
CA ASP A 77 3.95 9.72 -10.46
C ASP A 77 2.68 10.48 -10.91
N THR A 78 2.33 10.41 -12.20
CA THR A 78 1.20 11.16 -12.78
C THR A 78 0.00 10.31 -13.17
N ILE A 79 0.21 9.04 -13.50
CA ILE A 79 -0.84 8.15 -14.01
C ILE A 79 -0.87 6.89 -13.16
N VAL A 80 -2.04 6.58 -12.59
CA VAL A 80 -2.29 5.28 -11.95
C VAL A 80 -2.54 4.24 -13.04
N GLN A 81 -1.65 3.25 -13.14
CA GLN A 81 -1.77 2.13 -14.07
C GLN A 81 -2.57 0.97 -13.48
N LEU A 82 -2.49 0.81 -12.16
CA LEU A 82 -3.25 -0.17 -11.38
C LEU A 82 -3.41 0.36 -9.96
N GLY A 83 -4.57 0.19 -9.35
CA GLY A 83 -4.75 0.52 -7.94
C GLY A 83 -6.14 0.18 -7.43
N LEU A 84 -6.26 0.08 -6.11
CA LEU A 84 -7.55 -0.09 -5.45
C LEU A 84 -8.00 1.26 -4.88
N ARG A 85 -8.99 1.88 -5.52
CA ARG A 85 -9.58 3.13 -5.05
C ARG A 85 -10.68 2.84 -4.04
N ILE A 86 -10.64 3.50 -2.89
CA ILE A 86 -11.70 3.50 -1.88
C ILE A 86 -12.48 4.81 -2.03
N SER A 87 -13.80 4.71 -2.24
CA SER A 87 -14.71 5.83 -2.51
C SER A 87 -15.99 5.72 -1.71
#